data_AF-K2G712-F1
#
_entry.id   AF-K2G712-F1
#
_cell.length_a   1.000
_cell.length_b   1.000
_cell.length_c   1.000
_cell.angle_alpha   90.00
_cell.angle_beta   90.00
_cell.angle_gamma   90.00
#
_symmetry.space_group_name_H-M   'P 1'
#
loop_
_entity.id
_entity.type
_entity.pdbx_description
1 polymer ?
#
loop_
_entity_poly.entity_id
_entity_poly.type
_entity_poly.pdbx_seq_one_letter_code
_entity_poly.pdbx_strand_id
1 'polypeptide(L)'
;MSLIFSVIWILIFAFLPILWWAYLFSYLDDTPLHSKRFIAWVIAWWISVVPVLYLEEIMKMIWLENFNILTYISDNVFAPVWVSVSVLATVITVWIFMFIAWMLFFDLLLKVWKTYLKNVIILCFFTIFFIVIYFIVNKISFFDKSVGSEISIWKNVFNTIWLVTLYYIVVWLLEESSKHFSFLPSSLYFTDSIKKWVLLAAFIALWFWFVENILYMWSITKESSFGWEAISIWIFRWIFSLFVHIICSIIVAKWFVSWYLKSEYDKSRFMYAKAFLSAIFLSIMVHALYDISLTLWFTAIIFIYFIAWYLYVTKIFYKEA
;
A
#
# COMPACT_ATOMS: atom_id res chain seq x y z
N MET A 1 11.33 -22.41 -18.92
CA MET A 1 10.74 -21.37 -19.80
C MET A 1 11.84 -20.40 -20.16
N SER A 2 11.97 -19.94 -21.42
CA SER A 2 13.00 -18.93 -21.71
C SER A 2 12.63 -17.61 -21.03
N LEU A 3 13.61 -16.93 -20.46
CA LEU A 3 13.48 -15.60 -19.84
C LEU A 3 12.63 -14.64 -20.69
N ILE A 4 12.83 -14.72 -22.01
CA ILE A 4 12.15 -13.93 -23.04
C ILE A 4 10.63 -14.15 -22.99
N PHE A 5 10.18 -15.40 -22.85
CA PHE A 5 8.76 -15.73 -22.83
C PHE A 5 8.06 -15.24 -21.55
N SER A 6 8.74 -15.30 -20.40
CA SER A 6 8.22 -14.72 -19.15
C SER A 6 8.13 -13.18 -19.21
N VAL A 7 9.12 -12.52 -19.81
CA VAL A 7 9.13 -11.05 -19.99
C VAL A 7 8.00 -10.59 -20.92
N ILE A 8 7.73 -11.31 -22.00
CA ILE A 8 6.64 -10.97 -22.93
C ILE A 8 5.27 -11.06 -22.23
N TRP A 9 5.02 -12.10 -21.43
CA TRP A 9 3.75 -12.22 -20.70
C TRP A 9 3.57 -11.18 -19.62
N ILE A 10 4.65 -10.83 -18.90
CA ILE A 10 4.65 -9.72 -17.94
C ILE A 10 4.31 -8.41 -18.66
N LEU A 11 4.94 -8.14 -19.80
CA LEU A 11 4.64 -6.95 -20.60
C LEU A 11 3.18 -6.92 -21.07
N ILE A 12 2.65 -8.03 -21.59
CA ILE A 12 1.26 -8.06 -22.10
C ILE A 12 0.24 -7.88 -20.98
N PHE A 13 0.32 -8.69 -19.91
CA PHE A 13 -0.71 -8.68 -18.88
C PHE A 13 -0.63 -7.51 -17.93
N ALA A 14 0.55 -6.90 -17.83
CA ALA A 14 0.73 -5.79 -16.94
C ALA A 14 0.69 -4.47 -17.73
N PHE A 15 1.51 -4.31 -18.77
CA PHE A 15 1.77 -2.98 -19.35
C PHE A 15 0.62 -2.46 -20.22
N LEU A 16 -0.10 -3.34 -20.92
CA LEU A 16 -1.25 -2.95 -21.75
C LEU A 16 -2.41 -2.33 -20.95
N PRO A 17 -2.85 -2.92 -19.81
CA PRO A 17 -3.80 -2.26 -18.92
C PRO A 17 -3.38 -0.84 -18.55
N ILE A 18 -2.08 -0.60 -18.30
CA ILE A 18 -1.59 0.74 -17.99
C ILE A 18 -1.64 1.69 -19.13
N LEU A 19 -1.24 1.28 -20.33
CA LEU A 19 -1.34 2.16 -21.48
C LEU A 19 -2.79 2.58 -21.70
N TRP A 20 -3.71 1.63 -21.53
CA TRP A 20 -5.14 1.90 -21.60
C TRP A 20 -5.60 2.87 -20.51
N TRP A 21 -5.20 2.65 -19.25
CA TRP A 21 -5.59 3.51 -18.14
C TRP A 21 -4.94 4.89 -18.20
N ALA A 22 -3.65 4.98 -18.53
CA ALA A 22 -2.93 6.23 -18.73
C ALA A 22 -3.58 7.07 -19.83
N TYR A 23 -3.98 6.41 -20.92
CA TYR A 23 -4.74 7.02 -22.00
C TYR A 23 -6.10 7.53 -21.50
N LEU A 24 -6.92 6.67 -20.85
CA LEU A 24 -8.21 7.11 -20.30
C LEU A 24 -8.06 8.26 -19.29
N PHE A 25 -7.03 8.21 -18.46
CA PHE A 25 -6.78 9.23 -17.45
C PHE A 25 -6.33 10.56 -18.05
N SER A 26 -5.55 10.55 -19.14
CA SER A 26 -5.21 11.81 -19.82
C SER A 26 -6.43 12.50 -20.43
N TYR A 27 -7.55 11.80 -20.64
CA TYR A 27 -8.84 12.41 -20.99
C TYR A 27 -9.67 12.86 -19.78
N LEU A 28 -9.46 12.28 -18.60
CA LEU A 28 -10.24 12.55 -17.39
C LEU A 28 -9.60 13.60 -16.47
N ASP A 29 -8.27 13.72 -16.48
CA ASP A 29 -7.52 14.75 -15.75
C ASP A 29 -7.23 15.93 -16.68
N ASP A 30 -8.10 16.93 -16.63
CA ASP A 30 -8.01 18.18 -17.38
C ASP A 30 -6.99 19.18 -16.79
N THR A 31 -6.26 18.79 -15.74
CA THR A 31 -5.32 19.69 -15.08
C THR A 31 -4.00 19.83 -15.86
N PRO A 32 -3.31 20.99 -15.74
CA PRO A 32 -2.01 21.20 -16.39
C PRO A 32 -0.88 20.32 -15.83
N LEU A 33 -1.17 19.51 -14.81
CA LEU A 33 -0.20 18.66 -14.13
C LEU A 33 -0.25 17.18 -14.54
N HIS A 34 -1.17 16.77 -15.43
CA HIS A 34 -1.39 15.36 -15.77
C HIS A 34 -0.08 14.60 -16.09
N SER A 35 0.82 15.16 -16.90
CA SER A 35 2.09 14.52 -17.28
C SER A 35 3.10 14.44 -16.13
N LYS A 36 3.21 15.52 -15.33
CA LYS A 36 4.07 15.54 -14.14
C LYS A 36 3.58 14.59 -13.05
N ARG A 37 2.25 14.49 -12.88
CA ARG A 37 1.60 13.56 -11.94
C ARG A 37 1.90 12.13 -12.33
N PHE A 38 1.77 11.81 -13.62
CA PHE A 38 2.08 10.48 -14.13
C PHE A 38 3.50 10.04 -13.77
N ILE A 39 4.51 10.86 -14.06
CA ILE A 39 5.92 10.54 -13.78
C ILE A 39 6.17 10.44 -12.26
N ALA A 40 5.64 11.39 -11.49
CA ALA A 40 5.79 11.39 -10.04
C ALA A 40 5.13 10.15 -9.40
N TRP A 41 4.00 9.69 -9.92
CA TRP A 41 3.36 8.46 -9.48
C TRP A 41 4.19 7.23 -9.81
N VAL A 42 4.76 7.13 -11.01
CA VAL A 42 5.68 6.02 -11.35
C VAL A 42 6.84 5.95 -10.35
N ILE A 43 7.45 7.09 -10.01
CA ILE A 43 8.60 7.12 -9.09
C ILE A 43 8.18 6.85 -7.64
N ALA A 44 7.12 7.50 -7.16
CA ALA A 44 6.58 7.28 -5.83
C ALA A 44 6.20 5.80 -5.63
N TRP A 45 5.66 5.19 -6.69
CA TRP A 45 5.33 3.78 -6.74
C TRP A 45 6.59 2.89 -6.64
N TRP A 46 7.64 3.12 -7.43
CA TRP A 46 8.93 2.39 -7.31
C TRP A 46 9.51 2.47 -5.89
N ILE A 47 9.49 3.65 -5.29
CA ILE A 47 10.00 3.90 -3.92
C ILE A 47 9.17 3.18 -2.86
N SER A 48 7.89 2.91 -3.13
CA SER A 48 7.00 2.26 -2.16
C SER A 48 7.02 0.73 -2.22
N VAL A 49 7.06 0.16 -3.43
CA VAL A 49 6.87 -1.30 -3.61
C VAL A 49 8.21 -2.05 -3.62
N VAL A 50 9.25 -1.48 -4.22
CA VAL A 50 10.56 -2.16 -4.31
C VAL A 50 11.21 -2.37 -2.95
N PRO A 51 11.24 -1.38 -2.03
CA PRO A 51 11.79 -1.61 -0.69
C PRO A 51 11.02 -2.62 0.13
N VAL A 52 9.72 -2.82 -0.13
CA VAL A 52 8.91 -3.83 0.57
C VAL A 52 9.27 -5.24 0.10
N LEU A 53 9.38 -5.44 -1.22
CA LEU A 53 9.60 -6.77 -1.81
C LEU A 53 11.06 -7.21 -1.83
N TYR A 54 12.00 -6.27 -1.87
CA TYR A 54 13.44 -6.53 -1.89
C TYR A 54 14.13 -5.97 -0.65
N LEU A 55 13.41 -5.87 0.47
CA LEU A 55 13.91 -5.28 1.71
C LEU A 55 15.21 -5.95 2.15
N GLU A 56 15.26 -7.28 2.08
CA GLU A 56 16.41 -8.08 2.50
C GLU A 56 17.65 -7.77 1.65
N GLU A 57 17.51 -7.79 0.32
CA GLU A 57 18.61 -7.52 -0.60
C GLU A 57 19.08 -6.07 -0.52
N ILE A 58 18.17 -5.12 -0.35
CA ILE A 58 18.49 -3.70 -0.20
C ILE A 58 19.24 -3.48 1.12
N MET A 59 18.74 -4.02 2.23
CA MET A 59 19.38 -3.87 3.55
C MET A 59 20.76 -4.52 3.58
N LYS A 60 20.94 -5.65 2.91
CA LYS A 60 22.24 -6.30 2.73
C LYS A 60 23.21 -5.44 1.91
N MET A 61 22.73 -4.86 0.81
CA MET A 61 23.54 -3.99 -0.06
C MET A 61 24.04 -2.73 0.66
N ILE A 62 23.24 -2.15 1.57
CA ILE A 62 23.58 -0.92 2.32
C ILE A 62 24.13 -1.18 3.73
N TRP A 63 24.38 -2.45 4.08
CA TRP A 63 24.97 -2.89 5.36
C TRP A 63 24.10 -2.54 6.58
N LEU A 64 22.78 -2.52 6.38
CA LEU A 64 21.76 -2.32 7.41
C LEU A 64 20.95 -3.59 7.66
N GLU A 65 21.59 -4.76 7.61
CA GLU A 65 20.96 -6.07 7.90
C GLU A 65 20.26 -6.07 9.27
N ASN A 66 20.78 -5.29 10.23
CA ASN A 66 20.20 -5.09 11.56
C ASN A 66 18.92 -4.24 11.59
N PHE A 67 18.49 -3.70 10.45
CA PHE A 67 17.19 -3.04 10.28
C PHE A 67 16.24 -3.86 9.40
N ASN A 68 16.65 -5.05 8.98
CA ASN A 68 15.75 -5.94 8.26
C ASN A 68 14.76 -6.56 9.25
N ILE A 69 13.50 -6.14 9.16
CA ILE A 69 12.39 -6.61 9.97
C ILE A 69 12.26 -8.14 9.89
N LEU A 70 12.61 -8.75 8.75
CA LEU A 70 12.55 -10.19 8.52
C LEU A 70 13.60 -10.98 9.30
N THR A 71 14.77 -10.39 9.55
CA THR A 71 15.87 -11.04 10.28
C THR A 71 15.55 -11.22 11.77
N TYR A 72 14.76 -10.31 12.36
CA TYR A 72 14.46 -10.32 13.80
C TYR A 72 13.18 -11.05 14.18
N ILE A 73 12.37 -11.46 13.20
CA ILE A 73 11.14 -12.22 13.46
C ILE A 73 11.44 -13.56 14.16
N SER A 74 12.64 -14.13 13.95
CA SER A 74 13.02 -15.44 14.47
C SER A 74 13.89 -15.44 15.73
N ASP A 75 14.39 -14.29 16.23
CA ASP A 75 15.48 -14.29 17.22
C ASP A 75 15.25 -13.42 18.48
N ASN A 76 15.05 -14.11 19.62
CA ASN A 76 15.27 -13.68 21.01
C ASN A 76 14.65 -12.36 21.55
N VAL A 77 14.72 -12.19 22.88
CA VAL A 77 14.04 -11.21 23.75
C VAL A 77 14.06 -9.73 23.27
N PHE A 78 15.00 -9.34 22.39
CA PHE A 78 15.13 -7.99 21.84
C PHE A 78 14.49 -7.79 20.46
N ALA A 79 14.05 -8.86 19.79
CA ALA A 79 13.32 -8.81 18.52
C ALA A 79 12.22 -7.74 18.47
N PRO A 80 11.39 -7.54 19.52
CA PRO A 80 10.28 -6.60 19.42
C PRO A 80 10.74 -5.16 19.29
N VAL A 81 11.85 -4.80 19.95
CA VAL A 81 12.41 -3.44 19.92
C VAL A 81 13.03 -3.17 18.54
N TRP A 82 13.85 -4.08 18.03
CA TRP A 82 14.48 -3.93 16.72
C TRP A 82 13.48 -3.93 15.57
N VAL A 83 12.47 -4.81 15.62
CA VAL A 83 11.34 -4.78 14.67
C VAL A 83 10.65 -3.41 14.71
N SER A 84 10.36 -2.89 15.91
CA SER A 84 9.67 -1.61 16.06
C SER A 84 10.49 -0.42 15.53
N VAL A 85 11.78 -0.37 15.84
CA VAL A 85 12.70 0.65 15.34
C VAL A 85 12.80 0.58 13.82
N SER A 86 12.90 -0.63 13.27
CA SER A 86 13.00 -0.87 11.83
C SER A 86 11.74 -0.46 11.09
N VAL A 87 10.55 -0.81 11.62
CA VAL A 87 9.27 -0.36 11.06
C VAL A 87 9.21 1.17 11.01
N LEU A 88 9.52 1.83 12.12
CA LEU A 88 9.47 3.29 12.18
C LEU A 88 10.48 3.93 11.21
N ALA A 89 11.70 3.40 11.14
CA ALA A 89 12.75 3.89 10.26
C ALA A 89 12.38 3.72 8.78
N THR A 90 11.89 2.55 8.37
CA THR A 90 11.44 2.28 7.00
C THR A 90 10.32 3.21 6.59
N VAL A 91 9.30 3.35 7.45
CA VAL A 91 8.14 4.22 7.21
C VAL A 91 8.56 5.68 7.03
N ILE A 92 9.40 6.21 7.93
CA ILE A 92 9.90 7.59 7.83
C ILE A 92 10.75 7.77 6.56
N THR A 93 11.61 6.80 6.26
CA THR A 93 12.51 6.83 5.10
C THR A 93 11.71 6.90 3.80
N VAL A 94 10.72 6.03 3.62
CA VAL A 94 9.83 6.05 2.46
C VAL A 94 9.13 7.40 2.34
N TRP A 95 8.57 7.94 3.42
CA TRP A 95 7.89 9.24 3.36
C TRP A 95 8.84 10.41 3.05
N ILE A 96 10.09 10.37 3.50
CA ILE A 96 11.10 11.38 3.13
C ILE A 96 11.46 11.26 1.65
N PHE A 97 11.74 10.05 1.17
CA PHE A 97 12.06 9.83 -0.25
C PHE A 97 10.90 10.23 -1.16
N MET A 98 9.67 9.91 -0.78
CA MET A 98 8.49 10.37 -1.47
C MET A 98 8.42 11.90 -1.50
N PHE A 99 8.60 12.55 -0.35
CA PHE A 99 8.61 14.01 -0.27
C PHE A 99 9.65 14.62 -1.22
N ILE A 100 10.89 14.10 -1.21
CA ILE A 100 11.99 14.52 -2.08
C ILE A 100 11.64 14.27 -3.56
N ALA A 101 11.13 13.08 -3.90
CA ALA A 101 10.71 12.77 -5.25
C ALA A 101 9.67 13.79 -5.75
N TRP A 102 8.69 14.14 -4.92
CA TRP A 102 7.71 15.16 -5.27
C TRP A 102 8.31 16.58 -5.38
N MET A 103 9.33 16.92 -4.59
CA MET A 103 10.05 18.19 -4.73
C MET A 103 10.69 18.36 -6.12
N LEU A 104 11.09 17.26 -6.77
CA LEU A 104 11.69 17.30 -8.11
C LEU A 104 10.68 17.64 -9.21
N PHE A 105 9.38 17.41 -8.98
CA PHE A 105 8.34 17.53 -10.01
C PHE A 105 7.40 18.73 -9.82
N PHE A 106 7.25 19.27 -8.60
CA PHE A 106 6.25 20.29 -8.29
C PHE A 106 6.79 21.47 -7.48
N ASP A 107 6.76 22.66 -8.07
CA ASP A 107 7.11 23.93 -7.41
C ASP A 107 6.11 24.36 -6.32
N LEU A 108 4.97 23.67 -6.22
CA LEU A 108 3.88 23.97 -5.28
C LEU A 108 4.08 23.33 -3.90
N LEU A 109 5.17 22.57 -3.70
CA LEU A 109 5.32 21.75 -2.50
C LEU A 109 5.52 22.57 -1.20
N LEU A 110 6.10 23.78 -1.30
CA LEU A 110 6.16 24.74 -0.19
C LEU A 110 4.78 25.22 0.30
N LYS A 111 3.72 24.95 -0.47
CA LYS A 111 2.35 25.21 -0.03
C LYS A 111 1.70 23.95 0.59
N VAL A 112 2.12 22.76 0.15
CA VAL A 112 1.65 21.44 0.65
C VAL A 112 2.36 21.00 1.94
N TRP A 113 3.59 21.46 2.21
CA TRP A 113 4.44 20.87 3.26
C TRP A 113 3.80 20.84 4.65
N LYS A 114 2.97 21.83 5.00
CA LYS A 114 2.27 21.87 6.30
C LYS A 114 1.29 20.70 6.43
N THR A 115 0.50 20.46 5.39
CA THR A 115 -0.45 19.33 5.34
C THR A 115 0.30 18.00 5.26
N TYR A 116 1.39 17.94 4.49
CA TYR A 116 2.27 16.77 4.42
C TYR A 116 2.84 16.40 5.78
N LEU A 117 3.50 17.36 6.46
CA LEU A 117 4.11 17.16 7.77
C LEU A 117 3.06 16.82 8.83
N LYS A 118 1.89 17.46 8.80
CA LYS A 118 0.76 17.11 9.68
C LYS A 118 0.37 15.64 9.52
N ASN A 119 0.26 15.14 8.29
CA ASN A 119 -0.08 13.75 8.02
C ASN A 119 1.04 12.80 8.46
N VAL A 120 2.31 13.16 8.23
CA VAL A 120 3.47 12.41 8.72
C VAL A 120 3.44 12.29 10.24
N ILE A 121 3.19 13.38 10.98
CA ILE A 121 3.12 13.35 12.45
C ILE A 121 1.98 12.45 12.93
N ILE A 122 0.80 12.55 12.31
CA ILE A 122 -0.35 11.70 12.66
C ILE A 122 -0.02 10.22 12.44
N LEU A 123 0.62 9.89 11.31
CA LEU A 123 0.98 8.50 11.01
C LEU A 123 2.15 8.02 11.89
N CYS A 124 3.14 8.84 12.23
CA CYS A 124 4.16 8.50 13.22
C CYS A 124 3.54 8.13 14.57
N PHE A 125 2.55 8.89 15.02
CA PHE A 125 1.80 8.58 16.24
C PHE A 125 1.09 7.22 16.12
N PHE A 126 0.46 6.95 14.98
CA PHE A 126 -0.16 5.65 14.70
C PHE A 126 0.84 4.50 14.72
N THR A 127 2.01 4.66 14.07
CA THR A 127 3.07 3.66 14.05
C THR A 127 3.59 3.36 15.45
N ILE A 128 3.81 4.40 16.28
CA ILE A 128 4.21 4.23 17.69
C ILE A 128 3.13 3.51 18.48
N PHE A 129 1.85 3.86 18.29
CA PHE A 129 0.75 3.18 18.96
C PHE A 129 0.67 1.69 18.55
N PHE A 130 0.84 1.39 17.27
CA PHE A 130 0.92 0.03 16.76
C PHE A 130 2.08 -0.76 17.38
N ILE A 131 3.27 -0.14 17.47
CA ILE A 131 4.45 -0.70 18.15
C ILE A 131 4.15 -1.04 19.63
N VAL A 132 3.44 -0.15 20.34
CA VAL A 132 3.05 -0.39 21.73
C VAL A 132 2.10 -1.59 21.84
N ILE A 133 1.10 -1.67 20.96
CA ILE A 133 0.19 -2.83 20.89
C ILE A 133 0.97 -4.10 20.62
N TYR A 134 1.86 -4.08 19.63
CA TYR A 134 2.71 -5.21 19.29
C TYR A 134 3.50 -5.70 20.51
N PHE A 135 4.10 -4.77 21.26
CA PHE A 135 4.86 -5.10 22.47
C PHE A 135 3.97 -5.72 23.57
N ILE A 136 2.76 -5.20 23.77
CA ILE A 136 1.79 -5.75 24.73
C ILE A 136 1.37 -7.16 24.32
N VAL A 137 0.95 -7.34 23.07
CA VAL A 137 0.44 -8.63 22.58
C VAL A 137 1.53 -9.68 22.56
N ASN A 138 2.77 -9.31 22.20
CA ASN A 138 3.89 -10.26 22.27
C ASN A 138 4.23 -10.69 23.71
N LYS A 139 3.83 -9.96 24.75
CA LYS A 139 3.95 -10.43 26.15
C LYS A 139 2.86 -11.41 26.57
N ILE A 140 1.76 -11.52 25.81
CA ILE A 140 0.65 -12.42 26.11
C ILE A 140 0.99 -13.81 25.56
N SER A 141 1.09 -14.81 26.43
CA SER A 141 1.58 -16.17 26.12
C SER A 141 0.57 -17.05 25.36
N PHE A 142 -0.45 -16.47 24.74
CA PHE A 142 -1.55 -17.22 24.12
C PHE A 142 -1.27 -17.64 22.68
N PHE A 143 -0.35 -16.94 22.00
CA PHE A 143 0.02 -17.23 20.63
C PHE A 143 1.26 -18.13 20.60
N ASP A 144 1.18 -19.23 19.85
CA ASP A 144 2.35 -20.04 19.51
C ASP A 144 3.36 -19.16 18.79
N LYS A 145 4.65 -19.28 19.14
CA LYS A 145 5.75 -18.42 18.66
C LYS A 145 6.82 -19.20 17.93
N SER A 146 6.70 -20.53 17.81
CA SER A 146 7.76 -21.32 17.19
C SER A 146 7.82 -21.07 15.68
N VAL A 147 8.97 -20.58 15.21
CA VAL A 147 9.30 -20.47 13.78
C VAL A 147 10.13 -21.69 13.41
N GLY A 148 9.63 -22.54 12.50
CA GLY A 148 10.37 -23.69 11.99
C GLY A 148 11.57 -23.25 11.14
N SER A 149 12.72 -23.92 11.33
CA SER A 149 13.98 -23.60 10.67
C SER A 149 14.00 -24.02 9.20
N GLU A 150 13.72 -23.07 8.29
CA GLU A 150 14.29 -22.92 6.94
C GLU A 150 13.55 -21.76 6.24
N ILE A 151 14.24 -20.63 6.13
CA ILE A 151 13.67 -19.32 5.84
C ILE A 151 13.67 -19.08 4.34
N SER A 152 12.54 -19.37 3.69
CA SER A 152 12.16 -18.75 2.42
C SER A 152 10.96 -17.85 2.66
N ILE A 153 10.84 -16.74 1.92
CA ILE A 153 9.72 -15.77 2.03
C ILE A 153 8.36 -16.51 1.96
N TRP A 154 8.29 -17.60 1.20
CA TRP A 154 7.10 -18.45 1.07
C TRP A 154 6.87 -19.45 2.20
N LYS A 155 7.86 -19.81 3.02
CA LYS A 155 7.67 -20.66 4.21
C LYS A 155 7.50 -19.85 5.49
N ASN A 156 8.16 -18.69 5.60
CA ASN A 156 8.19 -17.90 6.83
C ASN A 156 6.91 -17.11 7.11
N VAL A 157 6.20 -16.70 6.07
CA VAL A 157 4.91 -16.01 6.23
C VAL A 157 3.87 -16.93 6.89
N PHE A 158 4.09 -18.25 6.96
CA PHE A 158 3.05 -19.23 7.30
C PHE A 158 3.19 -19.93 8.65
N ASN A 159 4.22 -19.63 9.46
CA ASN A 159 4.43 -20.41 10.69
C ASN A 159 3.50 -20.04 11.85
N THR A 160 3.00 -18.79 11.96
CA THR A 160 2.00 -18.41 12.98
C THR A 160 1.08 -17.30 12.48
N ILE A 161 -0.24 -17.40 12.73
CA ILE A 161 -1.26 -16.35 12.43
C ILE A 161 -0.83 -14.98 12.99
N TRP A 162 -0.08 -15.00 14.09
CA TRP A 162 0.51 -13.82 14.72
C TRP A 162 1.54 -13.12 13.82
N LEU A 163 2.52 -13.86 13.31
CA LEU A 163 3.56 -13.31 12.42
C LEU A 163 3.00 -12.86 11.08
N VAL A 164 2.03 -13.61 10.54
CA VAL A 164 1.21 -13.21 9.37
C VAL A 164 0.66 -11.81 9.60
N THR A 165 -0.09 -11.63 10.70
CA THR A 165 -0.78 -10.38 10.99
C THR A 165 0.20 -9.21 11.18
N LEU A 166 1.33 -9.43 11.85
CA LEU A 166 2.32 -8.38 12.09
C LEU A 166 3.04 -7.94 10.81
N TYR A 167 3.61 -8.91 10.09
CA TYR A 167 4.36 -8.66 8.85
C TYR A 167 3.50 -7.85 7.90
N TYR A 168 2.28 -8.31 7.73
CA TYR A 168 1.41 -7.68 6.79
C TYR A 168 0.90 -6.30 7.25
N ILE A 169 0.62 -6.06 8.55
CA ILE A 169 0.24 -4.70 8.98
C ILE A 169 1.35 -3.69 8.69
N VAL A 170 2.62 -4.09 8.80
CA VAL A 170 3.75 -3.24 8.43
C VAL A 170 3.76 -2.96 6.92
N VAL A 171 3.63 -4.01 6.10
CA VAL A 171 3.58 -3.89 4.64
C VAL A 171 2.41 -2.99 4.22
N TRP A 172 1.22 -3.20 4.77
CA TRP A 172 0.03 -2.41 4.47
C TRP A 172 0.16 -0.98 4.99
N LEU A 173 0.77 -0.75 6.14
CA LEU A 173 1.06 0.62 6.60
C LEU A 173 1.95 1.33 5.60
N LEU A 174 2.99 0.68 5.08
CA LEU A 174 3.87 1.24 4.06
C LEU A 174 3.12 1.51 2.76
N GLU A 175 2.35 0.54 2.25
CA GLU A 175 1.61 0.69 1.00
C GLU A 175 0.50 1.73 1.08
N GLU A 176 -0.38 1.67 2.08
CA GLU A 176 -1.51 2.59 2.22
C GLU A 176 -1.03 4.02 2.50
N SER A 177 0.02 4.19 3.32
CA SER A 177 0.61 5.51 3.53
C SER A 177 1.32 6.02 2.27
N SER A 178 1.98 5.15 1.50
CA SER A 178 2.63 5.54 0.24
C SER A 178 1.61 5.95 -0.82
N LYS A 179 0.50 5.24 -0.95
CA LYS A 179 -0.63 5.69 -1.78
C LYS A 179 -1.12 7.07 -1.33
N HIS A 180 -1.27 7.26 -0.01
CA HIS A 180 -1.68 8.54 0.57
C HIS A 180 -0.76 9.70 0.18
N PHE A 181 0.54 9.55 0.41
CA PHE A 181 1.53 10.58 0.10
C PHE A 181 1.79 10.74 -1.40
N SER A 182 1.40 9.77 -2.23
CA SER A 182 1.43 9.89 -3.70
C SER A 182 0.29 10.76 -4.22
N PHE A 183 -0.87 10.75 -3.57
CA PHE A 183 -2.00 11.57 -4.02
C PHE A 183 -1.97 12.99 -3.46
N LEU A 184 -1.39 13.18 -2.27
CA LEU A 184 -1.52 14.41 -1.51
C LEU A 184 -0.99 15.66 -2.25
N PRO A 185 0.24 15.69 -2.81
CA PRO A 185 0.79 16.92 -3.39
C PRO A 185 0.17 17.29 -4.73
N SER A 186 -0.26 16.30 -5.50
CA SER A 186 -0.91 16.48 -6.79
C SER A 186 -2.35 16.95 -6.67
N SER A 187 -3.06 16.53 -5.62
CA SER A 187 -4.51 16.70 -5.52
C SER A 187 -4.93 17.95 -4.74
N LEU A 188 -4.17 18.39 -3.73
CA LEU A 188 -4.55 19.47 -2.80
C LEU A 188 -4.96 20.81 -3.46
N TYR A 189 -4.36 21.18 -4.60
CA TYR A 189 -4.58 22.50 -5.21
C TYR A 189 -5.52 22.51 -6.42
N PHE A 190 -5.76 21.35 -7.03
CA PHE A 190 -6.43 21.27 -8.33
C PHE A 190 -7.71 20.46 -8.27
N THR A 191 -8.06 19.99 -7.07
CA THR A 191 -9.14 19.03 -6.88
C THR A 191 -10.12 19.61 -5.86
N ASP A 192 -11.25 20.07 -6.37
CA ASP A 192 -12.28 20.83 -5.66
C ASP A 192 -13.47 19.99 -5.18
N SER A 193 -13.55 18.73 -5.63
CA SER A 193 -14.69 17.83 -5.38
C SER A 193 -14.23 16.45 -4.95
N ILE A 194 -14.98 15.82 -4.05
CA ILE A 194 -14.70 14.46 -3.57
C ILE A 194 -14.59 13.49 -4.76
N LYS A 195 -15.46 13.62 -5.78
CA LYS A 195 -15.39 12.85 -7.01
C LYS A 195 -14.00 12.88 -7.68
N LYS A 196 -13.42 14.06 -7.91
CA LYS A 196 -12.10 14.15 -8.56
C LYS A 196 -10.99 13.55 -7.67
N TRP A 197 -11.08 13.70 -6.35
CA TRP A 197 -10.12 13.07 -5.44
C TRP A 197 -10.23 11.55 -5.41
N VAL A 198 -11.45 11.02 -5.40
CA VAL A 198 -11.71 9.57 -5.47
C VAL A 198 -11.21 9.01 -6.81
N LEU A 199 -11.38 9.75 -7.91
CA LEU A 199 -10.86 9.36 -9.22
C LEU A 199 -9.32 9.30 -9.23
N LEU A 200 -8.66 10.32 -8.68
CA LEU A 200 -7.19 10.35 -8.56
C LEU A 200 -6.66 9.21 -7.68
N ALA A 201 -7.35 8.93 -6.57
CA ALA A 201 -6.98 7.84 -5.66
C ALA A 201 -7.19 6.46 -6.29
N ALA A 202 -8.26 6.26 -7.05
CA ALA A 202 -8.47 5.05 -7.84
C ALA A 202 -7.37 4.88 -8.88
N PHE A 203 -6.93 5.96 -9.54
CA PHE A 203 -5.84 5.89 -10.50
C PHE A 203 -4.51 5.47 -9.87
N ILE A 204 -4.17 6.04 -8.71
CA ILE A 204 -2.97 5.65 -7.95
C ILE A 204 -3.07 4.19 -7.50
N ALA A 205 -4.24 3.73 -7.06
CA ALA A 205 -4.48 2.32 -6.73
C ALA A 205 -4.17 1.37 -7.90
N LEU A 206 -4.62 1.71 -9.12
CA LEU A 206 -4.36 0.92 -10.32
C LEU A 206 -2.86 0.77 -10.60
N TRP A 207 -2.09 1.82 -10.38
CA TRP A 207 -0.63 1.78 -10.55
C TRP A 207 0.06 0.90 -9.52
N PHE A 208 -0.34 0.99 -8.25
CA PHE A 208 0.17 0.13 -7.19
C PHE A 208 -0.12 -1.34 -7.50
N TRP A 209 -1.39 -1.65 -7.77
CA TRP A 209 -1.85 -2.98 -8.14
C TRP A 209 -1.08 -3.57 -9.31
N PHE A 210 -0.85 -2.80 -10.37
CA PHE A 210 -0.21 -3.30 -11.59
C PHE A 210 1.18 -3.86 -11.31
N VAL A 211 2.04 -3.10 -10.61
CA VAL A 211 3.40 -3.58 -10.43
C VAL A 211 3.54 -4.55 -9.30
N GLU A 212 2.71 -4.43 -8.27
CA GLU A 212 2.59 -5.47 -7.28
C GLU A 212 2.37 -6.83 -8.00
N ASN A 213 1.45 -6.85 -8.98
CA ASN A 213 1.21 -8.02 -9.81
C ASN A 213 2.37 -8.39 -10.74
N ILE A 214 3.13 -7.45 -11.33
CA ILE A 214 4.36 -7.78 -12.08
C ILE A 214 5.35 -8.53 -11.19
N LEU A 215 5.61 -7.99 -10.01
CA LEU A 215 6.64 -8.52 -9.12
C LEU A 215 6.22 -9.88 -8.56
N TYR A 216 4.94 -10.06 -8.25
CA TYR A 216 4.39 -11.36 -7.91
C TYR A 216 4.42 -12.35 -9.07
N MET A 217 4.04 -11.93 -10.28
CA MET A 217 4.16 -12.79 -11.47
C MET A 217 5.60 -13.23 -11.69
N TRP A 218 6.54 -12.30 -11.59
CA TRP A 218 7.97 -12.58 -11.70
C TRP A 218 8.44 -13.60 -10.65
N SER A 219 8.06 -13.44 -9.39
CA SER A 219 8.36 -14.40 -8.33
C SER A 219 7.73 -15.78 -8.61
N ILE A 220 6.45 -15.85 -8.95
CA ILE A 220 5.76 -17.13 -9.24
C ILE A 220 6.40 -17.85 -10.43
N THR A 221 6.84 -17.12 -11.46
CA THR A 221 7.53 -17.74 -12.61
C THR A 221 8.91 -18.30 -12.28
N LYS A 222 9.55 -17.85 -11.20
CA LYS A 222 10.84 -18.41 -10.72
C LYS A 222 10.65 -19.68 -9.91
N GLU A 223 9.53 -19.82 -9.23
CA GLU A 223 9.32 -20.86 -8.21
C GLU A 223 8.38 -21.99 -8.65
N SER A 224 7.52 -21.75 -9.63
CA SER A 224 6.55 -22.73 -10.10
C SER A 224 6.82 -23.19 -11.54
N SER A 225 6.61 -24.48 -11.80
CA SER A 225 6.44 -24.95 -13.18
C SER A 225 5.09 -24.43 -13.70
N PHE A 226 5.12 -23.81 -14.88
CA PHE A 226 3.96 -23.12 -15.46
C PHE A 226 2.83 -24.13 -15.74
N GLY A 227 1.80 -24.13 -14.89
CA GLY A 227 0.66 -25.04 -14.96
C GLY A 227 -0.68 -24.31 -14.76
N TRP A 228 -1.79 -25.06 -14.87
CA TRP A 228 -3.13 -24.51 -14.71
C TRP A 228 -3.37 -23.87 -13.34
N GLU A 229 -2.76 -24.43 -12.29
CA GLU A 229 -2.79 -23.85 -10.94
C GLU A 229 -2.15 -22.46 -10.89
N ALA A 230 -0.97 -22.28 -11.50
CA ALA A 230 -0.30 -20.98 -11.55
C ALA A 230 -1.17 -19.93 -12.27
N ILE A 231 -1.80 -20.30 -13.39
CA ILE A 231 -2.71 -19.41 -14.13
C ILE A 231 -3.94 -19.04 -13.29
N SER A 232 -4.52 -20.00 -12.56
CA SER A 232 -5.67 -19.74 -11.69
C SER A 232 -5.32 -18.78 -10.54
N ILE A 233 -4.17 -18.99 -9.89
CA ILE A 233 -3.64 -18.11 -8.85
C ILE A 233 -3.43 -16.71 -9.40
N TRP A 234 -2.91 -16.60 -10.62
CA TRP A 234 -2.70 -15.31 -11.27
C TRP A 234 -3.99 -14.56 -11.53
N ILE A 235 -4.99 -15.21 -12.14
CA ILE A 235 -6.25 -14.55 -12.47
C ILE A 235 -6.95 -14.08 -11.19
N PHE A 236 -7.03 -14.93 -10.16
CA PHE A 236 -7.68 -14.56 -8.90
C PHE A 236 -6.92 -13.46 -8.17
N ARG A 237 -5.58 -13.55 -8.06
CA ARG A 237 -4.78 -12.51 -7.43
C ARG A 237 -4.89 -11.19 -8.18
N TRP A 238 -4.84 -11.22 -9.51
CA TRP A 238 -4.95 -10.04 -10.36
C TRP A 238 -6.31 -9.36 -10.19
N ILE A 239 -7.42 -10.10 -10.30
CA ILE A 239 -8.76 -9.52 -10.16
C ILE A 239 -9.02 -9.03 -8.72
N PHE A 240 -8.68 -9.82 -7.70
CA PHE A 240 -9.04 -9.45 -6.33
C PHE A 240 -8.13 -8.37 -5.74
N SER A 241 -6.82 -8.40 -6.04
CA SER A 241 -5.90 -7.34 -5.62
C SER A 241 -6.38 -6.00 -6.21
N LEU A 242 -6.89 -6.00 -7.45
CA LEU A 242 -7.42 -4.79 -8.09
C LEU A 242 -8.51 -4.13 -7.25
N PHE A 243 -9.51 -4.93 -6.84
CA PHE A 243 -10.61 -4.43 -6.03
C PHE A 243 -10.11 -3.90 -4.69
N VAL A 244 -9.18 -4.59 -4.05
CA VAL A 244 -8.64 -4.21 -2.74
C VAL A 244 -7.91 -2.88 -2.82
N HIS A 245 -6.97 -2.73 -3.76
CA HIS A 245 -6.25 -1.47 -3.92
C HIS A 245 -7.20 -0.30 -4.20
N ILE A 246 -8.20 -0.50 -5.07
CA ILE A 246 -9.20 0.55 -5.37
C ILE A 246 -10.00 0.89 -4.11
N ILE A 247 -10.52 -0.11 -3.40
CA ILE A 247 -11.34 0.08 -2.20
C ILE A 247 -10.54 0.82 -1.12
N CYS A 248 -9.34 0.34 -0.82
CA CYS A 248 -8.42 0.92 0.16
C CYS A 248 -8.12 2.39 -0.14
N SER A 249 -7.71 2.70 -1.38
CA SER A 249 -7.43 4.08 -1.78
C SER A 249 -8.67 4.99 -1.71
N ILE A 250 -9.86 4.48 -2.04
CA ILE A 250 -11.09 5.26 -1.99
C ILE A 250 -11.55 5.52 -0.56
N ILE A 251 -11.37 4.57 0.36
CA ILE A 251 -11.63 4.76 1.79
C ILE A 251 -10.81 5.94 2.31
N VAL A 252 -9.49 5.89 2.06
CA VAL A 252 -8.57 6.94 2.51
C VAL A 252 -8.93 8.26 1.86
N ALA A 253 -9.05 8.32 0.53
CA ALA A 253 -9.31 9.56 -0.18
C ALA A 253 -10.65 10.19 0.20
N LYS A 254 -11.76 9.43 0.23
CA LYS A 254 -13.08 9.96 0.55
C LYS A 254 -13.12 10.57 1.95
N TRP A 255 -12.67 9.83 2.96
CA TRP A 255 -12.71 10.29 4.35
C TRP A 255 -11.71 11.40 4.62
N PHE A 256 -10.50 11.29 4.06
CA PHE A 256 -9.50 12.34 4.13
C PHE A 256 -10.03 13.64 3.55
N VAL A 257 -10.57 13.63 2.33
CA VAL A 257 -11.00 14.84 1.62
C VAL A 257 -12.20 15.47 2.28
N SER A 258 -13.19 14.67 2.66
CA SER A 258 -14.38 15.17 3.37
C SER A 258 -13.99 15.97 4.61
N TRP A 259 -13.00 15.48 5.35
CA TRP A 259 -12.51 16.16 6.55
C TRP A 259 -11.46 17.22 6.28
N TYR A 260 -10.66 17.11 5.22
CA TYR A 260 -9.73 18.16 4.80
C TYR A 260 -10.52 19.43 4.46
N LEU A 261 -11.50 19.31 3.55
CA LEU A 261 -12.38 20.41 3.14
C LEU A 261 -13.17 20.98 4.32
N LYS A 262 -13.69 20.11 5.20
CA LYS A 262 -14.40 20.57 6.41
C LYS A 262 -13.47 21.21 7.45
N SER A 263 -12.23 20.76 7.58
CA SER A 263 -11.27 21.28 8.56
C SER A 263 -10.71 22.66 8.20
N GLU A 264 -10.70 23.02 6.91
CA GLU A 264 -10.41 24.40 6.50
C GLU A 264 -11.48 25.38 7.03
N TYR A 265 -12.72 24.92 7.18
CA TYR A 265 -13.84 25.70 7.71
C TYR A 265 -13.91 25.67 9.25
N ASP A 266 -13.84 24.48 9.85
CA ASP A 266 -14.12 24.25 11.28
C ASP A 266 -12.86 24.31 12.18
N LYS A 267 -11.66 24.40 11.57
CA LYS A 267 -10.32 24.44 12.20
C LYS A 267 -9.99 23.32 13.23
N SER A 268 -10.88 22.33 13.42
CA SER A 268 -10.71 21.25 14.39
C SER A 268 -9.64 20.24 13.94
N ARG A 269 -8.44 20.37 14.52
CA ARG A 269 -7.30 19.48 14.23
C ARG A 269 -7.55 18.04 14.70
N PHE A 270 -8.25 17.87 15.82
CA PHE A 270 -8.55 16.57 16.40
C PHE A 270 -9.48 15.74 15.51
N MET A 271 -10.56 16.34 15.00
CA MET A 271 -11.51 15.63 14.13
C MET A 271 -10.86 15.20 12.82
N TYR A 272 -10.00 16.05 12.25
CA TYR A 272 -9.17 15.70 11.10
C TYR A 272 -8.29 14.48 11.39
N ALA A 273 -7.53 14.50 12.50
CA ALA A 273 -6.64 13.40 12.85
C ALA A 273 -7.40 12.11 13.10
N LYS A 274 -8.52 12.17 13.84
CA LYS A 274 -9.41 11.03 14.08
C LYS A 274 -9.91 10.41 12.78
N ALA A 275 -10.39 11.23 11.84
CA ALA A 275 -10.91 10.76 10.57
C ALA A 275 -9.82 10.13 9.70
N PHE A 276 -8.66 10.78 9.60
CA PHE A 276 -7.53 10.27 8.82
C PHE A 276 -7.03 8.94 9.38
N LEU A 277 -6.85 8.84 10.70
CA LEU A 277 -6.45 7.59 11.37
C LEU A 277 -7.48 6.48 11.16
N SER A 278 -8.76 6.80 11.29
CA SER A 278 -9.82 5.81 11.10
C SER A 278 -9.88 5.30 9.66
N ALA A 279 -9.65 6.18 8.68
CA ALA A 279 -9.61 5.81 7.27
C ALA A 279 -8.40 4.92 6.94
N ILE A 280 -7.22 5.30 7.41
CA ILE A 280 -5.99 4.51 7.23
C ILE A 280 -6.11 3.15 7.92
N PHE A 281 -6.59 3.12 9.16
CA PHE A 281 -6.81 1.87 9.90
C PHE A 281 -7.77 0.95 9.18
N LEU A 282 -8.92 1.46 8.70
CA LEU A 282 -9.88 0.68 7.94
C LEU A 282 -9.28 0.17 6.62
N SER A 283 -8.51 1.01 5.93
CA SER A 283 -7.79 0.62 4.69
C SER A 283 -6.84 -0.55 4.95
N ILE A 284 -5.99 -0.43 5.98
CA ILE A 284 -5.06 -1.48 6.40
C ILE A 284 -5.82 -2.76 6.75
N MET A 285 -6.93 -2.68 7.48
CA MET A 285 -7.74 -3.85 7.85
C MET A 285 -8.41 -4.53 6.65
N VAL A 286 -8.90 -3.76 5.67
CA VAL A 286 -9.49 -4.33 4.45
C VAL A 286 -8.43 -5.03 3.61
N HIS A 287 -7.28 -4.38 3.42
CA HIS A 287 -6.13 -5.01 2.79
C HIS A 287 -5.73 -6.27 3.57
N ALA A 288 -5.82 -6.20 4.90
CA ALA A 288 -5.45 -7.31 5.76
C ALA A 288 -6.22 -8.59 5.53
N LEU A 289 -7.54 -8.43 5.54
CA LEU A 289 -8.46 -9.53 5.36
C LEU A 289 -8.29 -10.16 3.98
N TYR A 290 -7.97 -9.36 2.96
CA TYR A 290 -7.72 -9.87 1.62
C TYR A 290 -6.50 -10.80 1.56
N ASP A 291 -5.35 -10.35 2.01
CA ASP A 291 -4.12 -11.14 1.95
C ASP A 291 -4.19 -12.39 2.83
N ILE A 292 -4.82 -12.28 4.00
CA ILE A 292 -5.13 -13.45 4.85
C ILE A 292 -6.07 -14.42 4.10
N SER A 293 -7.04 -13.93 3.33
CA SER A 293 -7.94 -14.78 2.54
C SER A 293 -7.29 -15.47 1.36
N LEU A 294 -6.32 -14.80 0.72
CA LEU A 294 -5.45 -15.39 -0.28
C LEU A 294 -4.65 -16.54 0.32
N THR A 295 -4.02 -16.28 1.46
CA THR A 295 -3.20 -17.22 2.21
C THR A 295 -3.99 -18.48 2.61
N LEU A 296 -5.23 -18.28 3.05
CA LEU A 296 -6.09 -19.35 3.57
C LEU A 296 -7.10 -19.89 2.53
N TRP A 297 -6.93 -19.53 1.25
CA TRP A 297 -7.73 -20.03 0.13
C TRP A 297 -9.25 -19.80 0.22
N PHE A 298 -9.70 -18.72 0.87
CA PHE A 298 -11.13 -18.34 0.96
C PHE A 298 -11.47 -17.03 0.21
N THR A 299 -10.63 -16.63 -0.74
CA THR A 299 -10.78 -15.41 -1.56
C THR A 299 -12.17 -15.24 -2.20
N ALA A 300 -12.80 -16.34 -2.61
CA ALA A 300 -14.14 -16.32 -3.21
C ALA A 300 -15.23 -15.77 -2.27
N ILE A 301 -15.10 -16.00 -0.95
CA ILE A 301 -16.05 -15.49 0.05
C ILE A 301 -15.88 -13.98 0.21
N ILE A 302 -14.63 -13.51 0.25
CA ILE A 302 -14.32 -12.08 0.35
C ILE A 302 -14.80 -11.31 -0.89
N PHE A 303 -14.79 -11.95 -2.06
CA PHE A 303 -15.22 -11.32 -3.30
C PHE A 303 -16.64 -10.77 -3.26
N ILE A 304 -17.58 -11.47 -2.62
CA ILE A 304 -18.98 -11.01 -2.48
C ILE A 304 -19.03 -9.67 -1.73
N TYR A 305 -18.23 -9.54 -0.67
CA TYR A 305 -18.13 -8.29 0.09
C TYR A 305 -17.46 -7.18 -0.73
N PHE A 306 -16.46 -7.50 -1.55
CA PHE A 306 -15.84 -6.52 -2.44
C PHE A 306 -16.74 -6.06 -3.58
N ILE A 307 -17.62 -6.91 -4.11
CA ILE A 307 -18.66 -6.48 -5.05
C ILE A 307 -19.61 -5.49 -4.38
N ALA A 308 -20.10 -5.79 -3.17
CA ALA A 308 -20.97 -4.86 -2.45
C ALA A 308 -20.30 -3.51 -2.19
N TRP A 309 -19.00 -3.52 -1.87
CA TRP A 309 -18.22 -2.30 -1.69
C TRP A 309 -18.00 -1.55 -3.00
N TYR A 310 -17.72 -2.26 -4.10
CA TYR A 310 -17.63 -1.68 -5.44
C TYR A 310 -18.94 -0.98 -5.85
N LEU A 311 -20.09 -1.62 -5.58
CA LEU A 311 -21.41 -1.01 -5.80
C LEU A 311 -21.64 0.23 -4.91
N TYR A 312 -21.15 0.21 -3.67
CA TYR A 312 -21.19 1.39 -2.80
C TYR A 312 -20.30 2.52 -3.32
N VAL A 313 -19.10 2.20 -3.80
CA VAL A 313 -18.17 3.17 -4.38
C VAL A 313 -18.73 3.80 -5.65
N THR A 314 -19.26 3.00 -6.56
CA THR A 314 -19.87 3.51 -7.80
C THR A 314 -21.01 4.49 -7.50
N LYS A 315 -21.82 4.22 -6.46
CA LYS A 315 -22.86 5.15 -5.98
C LYS A 315 -22.33 6.54 -5.57
N ILE A 316 -21.07 6.66 -5.12
CA ILE A 316 -20.44 7.96 -4.82
C ILE A 316 -20.40 8.83 -6.07
N PHE A 317 -20.11 8.24 -7.23
CA PHE A 317 -20.04 8.95 -8.50
C PHE A 317 -21.41 9.37 -9.06
N TYR A 318 -22.50 8.75 -8.59
CA TYR A 318 -23.88 9.07 -9.01
C TYR A 318 -24.61 10.05 -8.10
N LYS A 319 -24.17 10.21 -6.84
CA LYS A 319 -24.89 11.01 -5.83
C LYS A 319 -24.45 12.47 -5.72
N GLU A 320 -23.36 12.87 -6.37
CA GLU A 320 -22.99 14.28 -6.53
C GLU A 320 -23.62 14.81 -7.82
N ALA A 321 -24.90 15.17 -7.75
CA ALA A 321 -25.63 15.95 -8.75
C ALA A 321 -26.17 17.22 -8.09
#